data_AF-A0A9P7N8N2-F1
#
_entry.id   AF-A0A9P7N8N2-F1
#
_cell.length_a   1.000
_cell.length_b   1.000
_cell.length_c   1.000
_cell.angle_alpha   90.00
_cell.angle_beta   90.00
_cell.angle_gamma   90.00
#
_symmetry.space_group_name_H-M   'P 1'
#
loop_
_entity.id
_entity.type
_entity.pdbx_description
1 polymer ?
#
loop_
_entity_poly.entity_id
_entity_poly.type
_entity_poly.pdbx_seq_one_letter_code
_entity_poly.pdbx_strand_id
1 'polypeptide(L)'
;MARPQTPQGGLRQRTAGSKKVEPIEAAIEVELDKLAKAAAQKHGSACERDHWFAFSLATVLAFVTRFWGISHPNEVVFDEVHFGKLLFAFVGWLVGYDGHFHFNNIGDSYIDNMVPYVAFRALPALLGALTVSVSYLIMWESGYSVPACLLATGLILFDNAHIGQTRLILLDATLVLAMACSLLFYIKFYKLRHEPFSRKWWKWLILTGFALSCDISTKYVGLFAFVTIGSAVIIDLWDLLDIKRPRGAISLPSFGKHFAARAIGLIVLPFLFYLFWFQVHFSILTASGPGDSFMSPAFQETLSDNVMLVNAVDIQFYDTITIKHRETKAYLHSHPDRYPLRYEDGRVSSQGQQVTGYPHNDTNNYWQILPVDDDKQMGRAVQHGNVVRLRHVGTDSYLLTHDVASPYYPTNQEFTTVSQELAYGTRANDTLFEIRIEDGRMGQDFKTIAGYFKLIHHTSKVAMWTHTKPLPEWGSRQQEINGNKQSTLSSNVWVVEEIPSLPADAPRRQKVERTVKKLPFMQKWFELQRAMLYHNNKLTSSHPYASHPYQWPFLLRGISFWTQNSTRQQIYFVGNPIGWWLAASLLAVYAGIILADQVSLRRGIDALSHRKQLNFGLV
;
A
#
# COMPACT_ATOMS: atom_id res chain seq x y z
N MET A 1 -50.21 -61.99 -100.01
CA MET A 1 -49.07 -61.03 -100.06
C MET A 1 -49.57 -59.69 -99.54
N ALA A 2 -48.68 -58.94 -98.87
CA ALA A 2 -48.83 -57.55 -98.37
C ALA A 2 -49.06 -57.37 -96.84
N ARG A 3 -48.33 -56.37 -96.32
CA ARG A 3 -48.12 -55.88 -94.94
C ARG A 3 -49.40 -55.53 -94.16
N PRO A 4 -49.29 -55.35 -92.82
CA PRO A 4 -50.08 -54.35 -92.12
C PRO A 4 -49.22 -53.30 -91.39
N GLN A 5 -49.75 -52.08 -91.33
CA GLN A 5 -49.14 -50.87 -90.77
C GLN A 5 -49.37 -50.73 -89.25
N THR A 6 -48.40 -50.12 -88.58
CA THR A 6 -48.44 -49.61 -87.20
C THR A 6 -49.36 -48.39 -87.02
N PRO A 7 -49.78 -48.11 -85.78
CA PRO A 7 -49.39 -46.83 -85.18
C PRO A 7 -48.87 -46.92 -83.72
N GLN A 8 -48.20 -45.84 -83.33
CA GLN A 8 -47.37 -45.65 -82.13
C GLN A 8 -48.14 -45.27 -80.85
N GLY A 9 -47.59 -45.67 -79.70
CA GLY A 9 -47.15 -44.73 -78.65
C GLY A 9 -48.14 -44.24 -77.60
N GLY A 10 -48.12 -44.87 -76.41
CA GLY A 10 -48.69 -44.29 -75.19
C GLY A 10 -48.78 -45.26 -74.02
N LEU A 11 -47.67 -45.53 -73.30
CA LEU A 11 -47.69 -46.30 -72.04
C LEU A 11 -47.08 -45.47 -70.91
N ARG A 12 -47.95 -44.94 -70.03
CA ARG A 12 -47.56 -44.44 -68.70
C ARG A 12 -47.03 -45.62 -67.87
N GLN A 13 -45.72 -45.70 -67.68
CA GLN A 13 -45.14 -46.50 -66.60
C GLN A 13 -45.29 -45.72 -65.28
N ARG A 14 -46.17 -46.21 -64.40
CA ARG A 14 -46.10 -45.93 -62.96
C ARG A 14 -45.02 -46.84 -62.38
N THR A 15 -43.83 -46.29 -62.12
CA THR A 15 -42.80 -46.93 -61.30
C THR A 15 -43.29 -47.00 -59.86
N ALA A 16 -43.57 -48.22 -59.39
CA ALA A 16 -43.75 -48.50 -57.98
C ALA A 16 -42.41 -48.28 -57.27
N GLY A 17 -42.41 -47.40 -56.26
CA GLY A 17 -41.24 -47.13 -55.44
C GLY A 17 -40.78 -48.37 -54.68
N SER A 18 -39.54 -48.80 -54.93
CA SER A 18 -38.83 -49.72 -54.05
C SER A 18 -38.48 -48.97 -52.77
N LYS A 19 -39.16 -49.29 -51.67
CA LYS A 19 -38.73 -48.92 -50.32
C LYS A 19 -37.39 -49.61 -50.05
N LYS A 20 -36.30 -48.84 -50.01
CA LYS A 20 -35.08 -49.27 -49.32
C LYS A 20 -35.41 -49.40 -47.84
N VAL A 21 -35.33 -50.63 -47.34
CA VAL A 21 -35.35 -50.91 -45.91
C VAL A 21 -34.01 -50.40 -45.36
N GLU A 22 -34.02 -49.29 -44.61
CA GLU A 22 -32.90 -48.93 -43.75
C GLU A 22 -32.73 -50.04 -42.71
N PRO A 23 -31.49 -50.47 -42.39
CA PRO A 23 -31.29 -51.56 -41.44
C PRO A 23 -31.78 -51.12 -40.08
N ILE A 24 -32.72 -51.89 -39.52
CA ILE A 24 -33.41 -51.64 -38.25
C ILE A 24 -32.41 -51.40 -37.11
N GLU A 25 -31.22 -52.02 -37.15
CA GLU A 25 -30.13 -51.80 -36.20
C GLU A 25 -29.60 -50.37 -36.19
N ALA A 26 -29.42 -49.72 -37.35
CA ALA A 26 -28.92 -48.35 -37.42
C ALA A 26 -29.94 -47.35 -36.87
N ALA A 27 -31.24 -47.61 -37.08
CA ALA A 27 -32.31 -46.80 -36.50
C ALA A 27 -32.37 -46.95 -34.97
N ILE A 28 -32.20 -48.17 -34.45
CA ILE A 28 -32.16 -48.47 -33.02
C ILE A 28 -30.93 -47.83 -32.36
N GLU A 29 -29.75 -47.89 -32.96
CA GLU A 29 -28.54 -47.23 -32.43
C GLU A 29 -28.69 -45.70 -32.35
N VAL A 30 -29.28 -45.09 -33.38
CA VAL A 30 -29.56 -43.64 -33.39
C VAL A 30 -30.58 -43.26 -32.31
N GLU A 31 -31.57 -44.10 -32.06
CA GLU A 31 -32.56 -43.87 -31.01
C GLU A 31 -31.98 -44.09 -29.60
N LEU A 32 -31.14 -45.11 -29.41
CA LEU A 32 -30.38 -45.32 -28.17
C LEU A 32 -29.42 -44.17 -27.88
N ASP A 33 -28.71 -43.64 -28.89
CA ASP A 33 -27.80 -42.51 -28.73
C ASP A 33 -28.57 -41.22 -28.39
N LYS A 34 -29.77 -41.02 -28.96
CA LYS A 34 -30.67 -39.93 -28.57
C LYS A 34 -31.17 -40.07 -27.12
N LEU A 35 -31.57 -41.27 -26.71
CA LEU A 35 -32.02 -41.55 -25.35
C LEU A 35 -30.87 -41.40 -24.34
N ALA A 36 -29.66 -41.86 -24.69
CA ALA A 36 -28.46 -41.69 -23.88
C ALA A 36 -28.07 -40.22 -23.74
N LYS A 37 -28.11 -39.43 -24.82
CA LYS A 37 -27.89 -37.98 -24.77
C LYS A 37 -28.96 -37.27 -23.95
N ALA A 38 -30.24 -37.63 -24.10
CA ALA A 38 -31.33 -37.08 -23.32
C ALA A 38 -31.21 -37.42 -21.83
N ALA A 39 -30.82 -38.66 -21.50
CA ALA A 39 -30.55 -39.10 -20.13
C ALA A 39 -29.33 -38.37 -19.53
N ALA A 40 -28.24 -38.23 -20.28
CA ALA A 40 -27.05 -37.48 -19.86
C ALA A 40 -27.36 -35.99 -19.66
N GLN A 41 -28.18 -35.39 -20.52
CA GLN A 41 -28.61 -34.00 -20.41
C GLN A 41 -29.54 -33.78 -19.21
N LYS A 42 -30.47 -34.73 -18.96
CA LYS A 42 -31.36 -34.72 -17.78
C LYS A 42 -30.59 -34.93 -16.48
N HIS A 43 -29.59 -35.82 -16.48
CA HIS A 43 -28.71 -36.07 -15.33
C HIS A 43 -27.78 -34.87 -15.06
N GLY A 44 -27.29 -34.21 -16.11
CA GLY A 44 -26.54 -32.96 -16.01
C GLY A 44 -27.39 -31.82 -15.44
N SER A 45 -28.62 -31.64 -15.91
CA SER A 45 -29.52 -30.59 -15.39
C SER A 45 -29.96 -30.85 -13.94
N ALA A 46 -30.15 -32.12 -13.55
CA ALA A 46 -30.45 -32.46 -12.17
C ALA A 46 -29.29 -32.12 -11.23
N CYS A 47 -28.07 -32.51 -11.62
CA CYS A 47 -26.84 -32.18 -10.89
C CYS A 47 -26.61 -30.67 -10.76
N GLU A 48 -26.90 -29.90 -11.81
CA GLU A 48 -26.78 -28.44 -11.79
C GLU A 48 -27.76 -27.77 -10.81
N ARG A 49 -29.00 -28.27 -10.71
CA ARG A 49 -29.99 -27.77 -9.74
C ARG A 49 -29.54 -28.00 -8.30
N ASP A 50 -28.96 -29.16 -8.02
CA ASP A 50 -28.46 -29.48 -6.68
C ASP A 50 -27.32 -28.53 -6.27
N HIS A 51 -26.44 -28.20 -7.20
CA HIS A 51 -25.40 -27.18 -7.00
C HIS A 51 -26.00 -25.79 -6.72
N TRP A 52 -26.99 -25.35 -7.50
CA TRP A 52 -27.66 -24.07 -7.28
C TRP A 52 -28.36 -23.99 -5.93
N PHE A 53 -29.03 -25.07 -5.51
CA PHE A 53 -29.66 -25.14 -4.20
C PHE A 53 -28.63 -25.05 -3.07
N ALA A 54 -27.58 -25.87 -3.15
CA ALA A 54 -26.48 -25.88 -2.16
C ALA A 54 -25.75 -24.52 -2.09
N PHE A 55 -25.48 -23.89 -3.24
CA PHE A 55 -24.91 -22.54 -3.32
C PHE A 55 -25.79 -21.50 -2.63
N SER A 56 -27.10 -21.53 -2.90
CA SER A 56 -28.06 -20.59 -2.32
C SER A 56 -28.13 -20.74 -0.80
N LEU A 57 -28.21 -21.98 -0.32
CA LEU A 57 -28.20 -22.29 1.10
C LEU A 57 -26.92 -21.82 1.80
N ALA A 58 -25.75 -22.13 1.22
CA ALA A 58 -24.46 -21.71 1.76
C ALA A 58 -24.34 -20.18 1.82
N THR A 59 -24.83 -19.49 0.79
CA THR A 59 -24.84 -18.02 0.74
C THR A 59 -25.74 -17.44 1.83
N VAL A 60 -26.98 -17.92 1.98
CA VAL A 60 -27.89 -17.45 3.03
C VAL A 60 -27.28 -17.66 4.42
N LEU A 61 -26.70 -18.83 4.69
CA LEU A 61 -26.01 -19.10 5.95
C LEU A 61 -24.80 -18.20 6.17
N ALA A 62 -24.05 -17.86 5.11
CA ALA A 62 -22.95 -16.90 5.19
C ALA A 62 -23.45 -15.52 5.63
N PHE A 63 -24.52 -15.00 5.00
CA PHE A 63 -25.09 -13.72 5.41
C PHE A 63 -25.59 -13.75 6.86
N VAL A 64 -26.32 -14.78 7.27
CA VAL A 64 -26.79 -14.92 8.66
C VAL A 64 -25.62 -14.91 9.63
N THR A 65 -24.59 -15.73 9.39
CA THR A 65 -23.45 -15.85 10.30
C THR A 65 -22.57 -14.60 10.34
N ARG A 66 -22.43 -13.81 9.27
CA ARG A 66 -21.59 -12.59 9.27
C ARG A 66 -22.33 -11.37 9.84
N PHE A 67 -23.64 -11.26 9.64
CA PHE A 67 -24.45 -10.13 10.14
C PHE A 67 -24.99 -10.32 11.56
N TRP A 68 -25.00 -11.56 12.09
CA TRP A 68 -25.51 -11.84 13.42
C TRP A 68 -24.78 -11.05 14.51
N GLY A 69 -25.44 -10.10 15.17
CA GLY A 69 -24.87 -9.33 16.28
C GLY A 69 -23.79 -8.32 15.87
N ILE A 70 -23.84 -7.80 14.63
CA ILE A 70 -22.86 -6.85 14.08
C ILE A 70 -22.73 -5.53 14.86
N SER A 71 -23.78 -5.15 15.60
CA SER A 71 -23.81 -3.95 16.45
C SER A 71 -23.02 -4.11 17.74
N HIS A 72 -22.61 -5.33 18.11
CA HIS A 72 -21.83 -5.59 19.31
C HIS A 72 -20.38 -5.97 18.94
N PRO A 73 -19.35 -5.37 19.58
CA PRO A 73 -19.39 -4.34 20.61
C PRO A 73 -19.65 -2.95 20.03
N ASN A 74 -20.22 -2.05 20.81
CA ASN A 74 -20.46 -0.65 20.44
C ASN A 74 -19.23 0.25 20.69
N GLU A 75 -18.04 -0.33 20.76
CA GLU A 75 -16.77 0.34 21.04
C GLU A 75 -15.76 0.07 19.93
N VAL A 76 -14.75 0.94 19.81
CA VAL A 76 -13.62 0.80 18.90
C VAL A 76 -12.79 -0.44 19.26
N VAL A 77 -12.53 -1.28 18.26
CA VAL A 77 -11.78 -2.54 18.38
C VAL A 77 -10.36 -2.40 17.79
N PHE A 78 -9.45 -3.33 18.12
CA PHE A 78 -8.10 -3.41 17.56
C PHE A 78 -8.07 -3.26 16.02
N ASP A 79 -7.15 -2.44 15.54
CA ASP A 79 -6.99 -2.01 14.14
C ASP A 79 -8.14 -1.20 13.51
N GLU A 80 -9.29 -1.04 14.18
CA GLU A 80 -10.29 -0.02 13.81
C GLU A 80 -9.76 1.41 14.12
N VAL A 81 -8.69 1.53 14.90
CA VAL A 81 -7.97 2.80 15.15
C VAL A 81 -7.14 3.28 13.95
N HIS A 82 -6.72 2.37 13.08
CA HIS A 82 -5.97 2.70 11.86
C HIS A 82 -6.92 2.98 10.66
N PHE A 83 -8.16 3.38 10.96
CA PHE A 83 -9.21 3.66 9.99
C PHE A 83 -8.82 4.82 9.07
N GLY A 84 -8.68 4.55 7.77
CA GLY A 84 -8.18 5.56 6.84
C GLY A 84 -8.11 5.11 5.38
N LYS A 85 -9.02 4.22 4.95
CA LYS A 85 -9.03 3.73 3.56
C LYS A 85 -10.24 4.22 2.78
N LEU A 86 -9.98 4.53 1.51
CA LEU A 86 -10.90 5.09 0.53
C LEU A 86 -12.27 4.39 0.49
N LEU A 87 -12.28 3.06 0.63
CA LEU A 87 -13.51 2.26 0.57
C LEU A 87 -14.42 2.49 1.78
N PHE A 88 -13.85 2.66 2.97
CA PHE A 88 -14.63 3.00 4.16
C PHE A 88 -15.05 4.47 4.16
N ALA A 89 -14.18 5.38 3.69
CA ALA A 89 -14.56 6.77 3.45
C ALA A 89 -15.77 6.86 2.49
N PHE A 90 -15.82 6.01 1.45
CA PHE A 90 -16.98 5.91 0.56
C PHE A 90 -18.25 5.46 1.28
N VAL A 91 -18.17 4.46 2.17
CA VAL A 91 -19.34 4.05 3.00
C VAL A 91 -19.78 5.17 3.93
N GLY A 92 -18.83 5.89 4.54
CA GLY A 92 -19.13 7.03 5.41
C GLY A 92 -19.87 8.12 4.63
N TRP A 93 -19.37 8.47 3.45
CA TRP A 93 -20.01 9.42 2.55
C TRP A 93 -21.42 8.97 2.12
N LEU A 94 -21.62 7.69 1.80
CA LEU A 94 -22.95 7.14 1.45
C LEU A 94 -23.97 7.27 2.58
N VAL A 95 -23.52 7.20 3.84
CA VAL A 95 -24.39 7.30 5.03
C VAL A 95 -24.50 8.74 5.56
N GLY A 96 -23.78 9.68 4.94
CA GLY A 96 -23.77 11.09 5.35
C GLY A 96 -22.92 11.34 6.61
N TYR A 97 -21.91 10.51 6.85
CA TYR A 97 -20.96 10.71 7.94
C TYR A 97 -19.92 11.77 7.55
N ASP A 98 -19.72 12.75 8.43
CA ASP A 98 -18.85 13.92 8.22
C ASP A 98 -17.39 13.70 8.64
N GLY A 99 -17.07 12.59 9.31
CA GLY A 99 -15.71 12.26 9.72
C GLY A 99 -15.21 12.97 10.98
N HIS A 100 -16.08 13.53 11.81
CA HIS A 100 -15.68 14.31 12.99
C HIS A 100 -14.97 13.50 14.08
N PHE A 101 -15.17 12.18 14.13
CA PHE A 101 -14.58 11.33 15.16
C PHE A 101 -13.23 10.75 14.69
N HIS A 102 -12.20 10.91 15.53
CA HIS A 102 -10.89 10.32 15.32
C HIS A 102 -10.75 9.03 16.13
N PHE A 103 -10.50 7.91 15.43
CA PHE A 103 -10.38 6.58 16.02
C PHE A 103 -9.00 6.39 16.68
N ASN A 104 -8.73 7.07 17.79
CA ASN A 104 -7.39 7.08 18.39
C ASN A 104 -7.19 5.96 19.42
N ASN A 105 -8.21 5.63 20.21
CA ASN A 105 -8.10 4.67 21.30
C ASN A 105 -9.06 3.49 21.14
N ILE A 106 -8.60 2.32 21.56
CA ILE A 106 -9.43 1.12 21.66
C ILE A 106 -10.35 1.27 22.87
N GLY A 107 -11.63 0.96 22.70
CA GLY A 107 -12.65 1.06 23.76
C GLY A 107 -13.49 2.34 23.71
N ASP A 108 -13.19 3.30 22.83
CA ASP A 108 -14.02 4.49 22.67
C ASP A 108 -15.42 4.11 22.16
N SER A 109 -16.47 4.63 22.79
CA SER A 109 -17.86 4.31 22.48
C SER A 109 -18.32 4.97 21.17
N TYR A 110 -18.85 4.18 20.25
CA TYR A 110 -19.39 4.69 18.99
C TYR A 110 -20.72 5.42 19.15
N ILE A 111 -21.51 5.03 20.15
CA ILE A 111 -22.84 5.62 20.39
C ILE A 111 -22.69 7.03 20.93
N ASP A 112 -21.78 7.22 21.88
CA ASP A 112 -21.54 8.52 22.51
C ASP A 112 -20.95 9.53 21.52
N ASN A 113 -20.17 9.04 20.56
CA ASN A 113 -19.56 9.83 19.49
C ASN A 113 -20.39 9.86 18.19
N MET A 114 -21.65 9.39 18.21
CA MET A 114 -22.57 9.42 17.06
C MET A 114 -21.99 8.86 15.74
N VAL A 115 -21.15 7.82 15.82
CA VAL A 115 -20.52 7.22 14.63
C VAL A 115 -21.42 6.12 14.06
N PRO A 116 -21.70 6.08 12.74
CA PRO A 116 -22.48 5.01 12.11
C PRO A 116 -21.66 3.72 11.92
N TYR A 117 -21.11 3.17 13.00
CA TYR A 117 -20.21 2.02 13.01
C TYR A 117 -20.84 0.74 12.43
N VAL A 118 -22.16 0.55 12.56
CA VAL A 118 -22.88 -0.59 11.98
C VAL A 118 -22.80 -0.57 10.46
N ALA A 119 -22.90 0.60 9.83
CA ALA A 119 -22.76 0.73 8.39
C ALA A 119 -21.33 0.44 7.93
N PHE A 120 -20.33 0.91 8.69
CA PHE A 120 -18.93 0.59 8.43
C PHE A 120 -18.64 -0.91 8.53
N ARG A 121 -19.19 -1.60 9.53
CA ARG A 121 -19.06 -3.05 9.70
C ARG A 121 -19.84 -3.86 8.67
N ALA A 122 -20.94 -3.33 8.14
CA ALA A 122 -21.76 -4.00 7.14
C ALA A 122 -20.98 -4.28 5.84
N LEU A 123 -20.02 -3.42 5.48
CA LEU A 123 -19.18 -3.63 4.29
C LEU A 123 -18.28 -4.87 4.45
N PRO A 124 -17.38 -4.99 5.45
CA PRO A 124 -16.61 -6.21 5.70
C PRO A 124 -17.48 -7.45 5.87
N ALA A 125 -18.66 -7.34 6.52
CA ALA A 125 -19.56 -8.45 6.72
C ALA A 125 -20.16 -8.94 5.40
N LEU A 126 -20.54 -8.02 4.51
CA LEU A 126 -20.98 -8.31 3.15
C LEU A 126 -19.86 -8.99 2.35
N LEU A 127 -18.66 -8.42 2.35
CA LEU A 127 -17.52 -8.97 1.61
C LEU A 127 -17.14 -10.36 2.14
N GLY A 128 -17.16 -10.55 3.46
CA GLY A 128 -16.91 -11.83 4.12
C GLY A 128 -17.97 -12.89 3.85
N ALA A 129 -19.24 -12.50 3.67
CA ALA A 129 -20.29 -13.42 3.24
C ALA A 129 -20.10 -13.82 1.77
N LEU A 130 -19.76 -12.86 0.90
CA LEU A 130 -19.47 -13.12 -0.51
C LEU A 130 -18.25 -14.02 -0.70
N THR A 131 -17.23 -13.94 0.16
CA THR A 131 -16.07 -14.84 0.10
C THR A 131 -16.47 -16.31 0.22
N VAL A 132 -17.44 -16.61 1.09
CA VAL A 132 -17.97 -17.98 1.24
C VAL A 132 -18.67 -18.43 -0.04
N SER A 133 -19.51 -17.57 -0.62
CA SER A 133 -20.18 -17.83 -1.89
C SER A 133 -19.19 -18.05 -3.05
N VAL A 134 -18.16 -17.21 -3.14
CA VAL A 134 -17.10 -17.33 -4.15
C VAL A 134 -16.30 -18.63 -3.96
N SER A 135 -16.03 -19.03 -2.72
CA SER A 135 -15.36 -20.30 -2.41
C SER A 135 -16.16 -21.52 -2.89
N TYR A 136 -17.49 -21.50 -2.73
CA TYR A 136 -18.36 -22.53 -3.30
C TYR A 136 -18.26 -22.56 -4.82
N LEU A 137 -18.32 -21.37 -5.47
CA LEU A 137 -18.21 -21.26 -6.93
C LEU A 137 -16.85 -21.74 -7.45
N ILE A 138 -15.76 -21.52 -6.72
CA ILE A 138 -14.43 -22.05 -7.06
C ILE A 138 -14.47 -23.58 -7.13
N MET A 139 -15.02 -24.22 -6.09
CA MET A 139 -15.11 -25.68 -6.02
C MET A 139 -16.01 -26.25 -7.11
N TRP A 140 -17.16 -25.60 -7.35
CA TRP A 140 -18.09 -26.01 -8.39
C TRP A 140 -17.49 -25.86 -9.80
N GLU A 141 -16.85 -24.73 -10.10
CA GLU A 141 -16.22 -24.52 -11.41
C GLU A 141 -15.02 -25.42 -11.66
N SER A 142 -14.37 -25.88 -10.59
CA SER A 142 -13.29 -26.87 -10.64
C SER A 142 -13.78 -28.31 -10.87
N GLY A 143 -15.11 -28.55 -10.87
CA GLY A 143 -15.72 -29.85 -11.20
C GLY A 143 -15.87 -30.81 -10.01
N TYR A 144 -15.84 -30.30 -8.77
CA TYR A 144 -16.07 -31.12 -7.57
C TYR A 144 -17.55 -31.43 -7.35
N SER A 145 -17.83 -32.53 -6.64
CA SER A 145 -19.20 -32.95 -6.28
C SER A 145 -19.82 -32.04 -5.22
N VAL A 146 -21.16 -31.99 -5.16
CA VAL A 146 -21.91 -31.17 -4.19
C VAL A 146 -21.43 -31.37 -2.74
N PRO A 147 -21.22 -32.60 -2.22
CA PRO A 147 -20.73 -32.80 -0.86
C PRO A 147 -19.33 -32.22 -0.63
N ALA A 148 -18.42 -32.31 -1.62
CA ALA A 148 -17.09 -31.74 -1.52
C ALA A 148 -17.13 -30.21 -1.51
N CYS A 149 -17.98 -29.60 -2.35
CA CYS A 149 -18.21 -28.16 -2.35
C CYS A 149 -18.79 -27.67 -1.01
N LEU A 150 -19.77 -28.39 -0.46
CA LEU A 150 -20.38 -28.08 0.84
C LEU A 150 -19.39 -28.21 1.99
N LEU A 151 -18.54 -29.24 1.98
CA LEU A 151 -17.52 -29.43 3.01
C LEU A 151 -16.49 -28.29 2.97
N ALA A 152 -15.90 -28.00 1.80
CA ALA A 152 -14.91 -26.93 1.66
C ALA A 152 -15.49 -25.56 2.04
N THR A 153 -16.70 -25.25 1.57
CA THR A 153 -17.39 -24.00 1.89
C THR A 153 -17.79 -23.95 3.37
N GLY A 154 -18.20 -25.09 3.95
CA GLY A 154 -18.55 -25.23 5.36
C GLY A 154 -17.38 -24.93 6.29
N LEU A 155 -16.16 -25.35 5.94
CA LEU A 155 -14.95 -25.06 6.71
C LEU A 155 -14.69 -23.55 6.81
N ILE A 156 -14.90 -22.80 5.73
CA ILE A 156 -14.74 -21.33 5.71
C ILE A 156 -15.97 -20.64 6.37
N LEU A 157 -17.16 -21.17 6.13
CA LEU A 157 -18.41 -20.67 6.71
C LEU A 157 -18.35 -20.70 8.24
N PHE A 158 -17.84 -21.77 8.84
CA PHE A 158 -17.75 -21.95 10.29
C PHE A 158 -16.34 -21.70 10.85
N ASP A 159 -15.50 -20.94 10.13
CA ASP A 159 -14.20 -20.51 10.65
C ASP A 159 -14.33 -19.26 11.52
N ASN A 160 -13.91 -19.38 12.78
CA ASN A 160 -14.00 -18.31 13.78
C ASN A 160 -13.09 -17.12 13.44
N ALA A 161 -11.91 -17.38 12.87
CA ALA A 161 -10.98 -16.32 12.47
C ALA A 161 -11.58 -15.47 11.35
N HIS A 162 -12.10 -16.13 10.29
CA HIS A 162 -12.76 -15.44 9.20
C HIS A 162 -13.98 -14.63 9.67
N ILE A 163 -14.82 -15.20 10.55
CA ILE A 163 -15.98 -14.48 11.11
C ILE A 163 -15.52 -13.27 11.95
N GLY A 164 -14.54 -13.45 12.83
CA GLY A 164 -14.02 -12.38 13.70
C GLY A 164 -13.45 -11.21 12.89
N GLN A 165 -12.67 -11.49 11.85
CA GLN A 165 -12.09 -10.46 10.99
C GLN A 165 -13.11 -9.74 10.11
N THR A 166 -14.11 -10.45 9.59
CA THR A 166 -15.08 -9.86 8.65
C THR A 166 -16.23 -9.13 9.33
N ARG A 167 -16.35 -9.21 10.66
CA ARG A 167 -17.36 -8.46 11.43
C ARG A 167 -16.91 -7.06 11.83
N LEU A 168 -15.61 -6.85 11.91
CA LEU A 168 -14.99 -5.60 12.36
C LEU A 168 -14.64 -4.74 11.16
N ILE A 169 -14.33 -3.47 11.40
CA ILE A 169 -13.96 -2.49 10.37
C ILE A 169 -12.50 -2.72 9.92
N LEU A 170 -12.25 -3.90 9.34
CA LEU A 170 -10.94 -4.37 8.92
C LEU A 170 -10.85 -4.46 7.39
N LEU A 171 -9.63 -4.20 6.92
CA LEU A 171 -9.23 -4.22 5.50
C LEU A 171 -9.19 -5.65 4.92
N ASP A 172 -8.95 -6.64 5.78
CA ASP A 172 -8.65 -8.01 5.37
C ASP A 172 -9.85 -8.67 4.66
N ALA A 173 -11.08 -8.29 4.98
CA ALA A 173 -12.28 -8.79 4.29
C ALA A 173 -12.25 -8.48 2.77
N THR A 174 -11.80 -7.28 2.40
CA THR A 174 -11.66 -6.88 1.00
C THR A 174 -10.55 -7.66 0.31
N LEU A 175 -9.42 -7.84 1.00
CA LEU A 175 -8.27 -8.57 0.49
C LEU A 175 -8.62 -10.05 0.23
N VAL A 176 -9.24 -10.73 1.21
CA VAL A 176 -9.60 -12.15 1.06
C VAL A 176 -10.63 -12.37 -0.04
N LEU A 177 -11.63 -11.48 -0.17
CA LEU A 177 -12.59 -11.58 -1.26
C LEU A 177 -11.93 -11.36 -2.62
N ALA A 178 -11.07 -10.35 -2.76
CA ALA A 178 -10.40 -10.06 -4.00
C ALA A 178 -9.49 -11.23 -4.43
N MET A 179 -8.80 -11.88 -3.48
CA MET A 179 -7.97 -13.07 -3.74
C MET A 179 -8.83 -14.27 -4.16
N ALA A 180 -9.98 -14.48 -3.52
CA ALA A 180 -10.92 -15.53 -3.92
C ALA A 180 -11.50 -15.26 -5.32
N CYS A 181 -11.85 -14.01 -5.63
CA CYS A 181 -12.34 -13.61 -6.95
C CYS A 181 -11.26 -13.78 -8.02
N SER A 182 -10.00 -13.41 -7.76
CA SER A 182 -8.91 -13.56 -8.73
C SER A 182 -8.69 -15.04 -9.08
N LEU A 183 -8.74 -15.94 -8.09
CA LEU A 183 -8.71 -17.38 -8.32
C LEU A 183 -9.94 -17.89 -9.10
N LEU A 184 -11.16 -17.49 -8.71
CA LEU A 184 -12.39 -17.89 -9.41
C LEU A 184 -12.38 -17.48 -10.89
N PHE A 185 -12.02 -16.23 -11.16
CA PHE A 185 -11.97 -15.72 -12.52
C PHE A 185 -10.88 -16.40 -13.33
N TYR A 186 -9.73 -16.72 -12.71
CA TYR A 186 -8.69 -17.51 -13.35
C TYR A 186 -9.17 -18.93 -13.71
N ILE A 187 -9.89 -19.61 -12.82
CA ILE A 187 -10.45 -20.94 -13.10
C ILE A 187 -11.45 -20.88 -14.27
N LYS A 188 -12.33 -19.87 -14.28
CA LYS A 188 -13.28 -19.66 -15.39
C LYS A 188 -12.57 -19.33 -16.71
N PHE A 189 -11.47 -18.58 -16.65
CA PHE A 189 -10.58 -18.33 -17.78
C PHE A 189 -9.93 -19.63 -18.28
N TYR A 190 -9.35 -20.43 -17.39
CA TYR A 190 -8.67 -21.69 -17.70
C TYR A 190 -9.64 -22.76 -18.25
N LYS A 191 -10.90 -22.77 -17.81
CA LYS A 191 -11.95 -23.63 -18.37
C LYS A 191 -12.22 -23.35 -19.85
N LEU A 192 -12.04 -22.10 -20.28
CA LEU A 192 -12.17 -21.67 -21.69
C LEU A 192 -10.86 -21.81 -22.48
N ARG A 193 -9.86 -22.56 -21.99
CA ARG A 193 -8.59 -22.81 -22.71
C ARG A 193 -8.77 -23.46 -24.09
N HIS A 194 -9.91 -24.10 -24.33
CA HIS A 194 -10.25 -24.73 -25.60
C HIS A 194 -10.89 -23.77 -26.62
N GLU A 195 -11.35 -22.59 -26.19
CA GLU A 195 -11.94 -21.55 -27.03
C GLU A 195 -11.18 -20.22 -26.85
N PRO A 196 -9.86 -20.18 -27.17
CA PRO A 196 -9.04 -19.00 -26.93
C PRO A 196 -9.51 -17.82 -27.79
N PHE A 197 -9.29 -16.60 -27.28
CA PHE A 197 -9.69 -15.33 -27.90
C PHE A 197 -11.19 -15.12 -28.11
N SER A 198 -12.05 -15.98 -27.58
CA SER A 198 -13.49 -15.73 -27.55
C SER A 198 -13.83 -14.53 -26.65
N ARG A 199 -15.01 -13.92 -26.84
CA ARG A 199 -15.48 -12.81 -25.97
C ARG A 199 -15.54 -13.23 -24.50
N LYS A 200 -15.95 -14.48 -24.23
CA LYS A 200 -16.00 -15.03 -22.88
C LYS A 200 -14.60 -15.22 -22.29
N TRP A 201 -13.65 -15.67 -23.10
CA TRP A 201 -12.24 -15.83 -22.70
C TRP A 201 -11.63 -14.48 -22.29
N TRP A 202 -11.80 -13.44 -23.12
CA TRP A 202 -11.35 -12.08 -22.79
C TRP A 202 -12.03 -11.50 -21.56
N LYS A 203 -13.35 -11.71 -21.40
CA LYS A 203 -14.08 -11.28 -20.21
C LYS A 203 -13.42 -11.80 -18.93
N TRP A 204 -13.15 -13.11 -18.84
CA TRP A 204 -12.57 -13.68 -17.64
C TRP A 204 -11.11 -13.29 -17.46
N LEU A 205 -10.32 -13.18 -18.53
CA LEU A 205 -8.95 -12.69 -18.46
C LEU A 205 -8.87 -11.26 -17.88
N ILE A 206 -9.71 -10.36 -18.37
CA ILE A 206 -9.79 -8.97 -17.90
C ILE A 206 -10.28 -8.92 -16.44
N LEU A 207 -11.28 -9.72 -16.09
CA LEU A 207 -11.79 -9.80 -14.72
C LEU A 207 -10.74 -10.37 -13.75
N THR A 208 -9.95 -11.38 -14.15
CA THR A 208 -8.81 -11.86 -13.36
C THR A 208 -7.82 -10.74 -13.11
N GLY A 209 -7.47 -9.99 -14.16
CA GLY A 209 -6.58 -8.83 -14.02
C GLY A 209 -7.13 -7.74 -13.10
N PHE A 210 -8.42 -7.41 -13.23
CA PHE A 210 -9.09 -6.45 -12.35
C PHE A 210 -9.08 -6.91 -10.88
N ALA A 211 -9.40 -8.18 -10.61
CA ALA A 211 -9.37 -8.72 -9.25
C ALA A 211 -7.95 -8.71 -8.65
N LEU A 212 -6.93 -9.08 -9.44
CA LEU A 212 -5.53 -8.96 -9.05
C LEU A 212 -5.12 -7.50 -8.74
N SER A 213 -5.61 -6.54 -9.51
CA SER A 213 -5.39 -5.12 -9.21
C SER A 213 -6.02 -4.72 -7.87
N CYS A 214 -7.24 -5.21 -7.56
CA CYS A 214 -7.90 -4.93 -6.30
C CYS A 214 -7.14 -5.55 -5.11
N ASP A 215 -6.51 -6.71 -5.28
CA ASP A 215 -5.66 -7.35 -4.26
C ASP A 215 -4.50 -6.44 -3.86
N ILE A 216 -3.65 -6.05 -4.82
CA ILE A 216 -2.46 -5.23 -4.55
C ILE A 216 -2.83 -3.80 -4.12
N SER A 217 -3.95 -3.25 -4.58
CA SER A 217 -4.45 -1.94 -4.15
C SER A 217 -4.93 -1.94 -2.70
N THR A 218 -5.40 -3.09 -2.20
CA THR A 218 -5.84 -3.22 -0.81
C THR A 218 -4.65 -3.35 0.14
N LYS A 219 -3.69 -4.22 -0.19
CA LYS A 219 -2.48 -4.47 0.62
C LYS A 219 -1.40 -5.10 -0.26
N TYR A 220 -0.12 -4.82 -0.01
CA TYR A 220 0.99 -5.41 -0.77
C TYR A 220 1.09 -6.95 -0.66
N VAL A 221 0.46 -7.56 0.35
CA VAL A 221 0.30 -9.02 0.46
C VAL A 221 -0.40 -9.60 -0.78
N GLY A 222 -1.24 -8.81 -1.48
CA GLY A 222 -1.85 -9.17 -2.75
C GLY A 222 -0.86 -9.54 -3.86
N LEU A 223 0.43 -9.19 -3.73
CA LEU A 223 1.47 -9.67 -4.64
C LEU A 223 1.55 -11.20 -4.67
N PHE A 224 1.23 -11.91 -3.57
CA PHE A 224 1.21 -13.37 -3.57
C PHE A 224 0.10 -13.97 -4.44
N ALA A 225 -1.02 -13.25 -4.63
CA ALA A 225 -2.04 -13.64 -5.59
C ALA A 225 -1.51 -13.53 -7.03
N PHE A 226 -0.76 -12.46 -7.34
CA PHE A 226 -0.05 -12.33 -8.62
C PHE A 226 0.96 -13.45 -8.85
N VAL A 227 1.73 -13.84 -7.82
CA VAL A 227 2.69 -14.95 -7.95
C VAL A 227 1.96 -16.27 -8.18
N THR A 228 0.86 -16.53 -7.46
CA THR A 228 0.09 -17.78 -7.57
C THR A 228 -0.53 -17.92 -8.97
N ILE A 229 -1.27 -16.91 -9.42
CA ILE A 229 -1.90 -16.91 -10.75
C ILE A 229 -0.85 -16.80 -11.85
N GLY A 230 0.19 -15.99 -11.65
CA GLY A 230 1.30 -15.84 -12.59
C GLY A 230 2.05 -17.16 -12.82
N SER A 231 2.30 -17.93 -11.76
CA SER A 231 2.90 -19.27 -11.87
C SER A 231 2.02 -20.22 -12.67
N ALA A 232 0.71 -20.23 -12.39
CA ALA A 232 -0.25 -21.05 -13.15
C ALA A 232 -0.32 -20.65 -14.63
N VAL A 233 -0.23 -19.35 -14.94
CA VAL A 233 -0.20 -18.83 -16.31
C VAL A 233 1.11 -19.17 -17.02
N ILE A 234 2.24 -19.17 -16.31
CA ILE A 234 3.53 -19.59 -16.86
C ILE A 234 3.49 -21.07 -17.23
N ILE A 235 2.90 -21.91 -16.37
CA ILE A 235 2.69 -23.35 -16.66
C ILE A 235 1.79 -23.50 -17.89
N ASP A 236 0.66 -22.80 -17.97
CA ASP A 236 -0.24 -22.83 -19.14
C ASP A 236 0.46 -22.36 -20.42
N LEU A 237 1.32 -21.34 -20.35
CA LEU A 237 2.14 -20.90 -21.48
C LEU A 237 3.18 -21.95 -21.88
N TRP A 238 3.79 -22.63 -20.91
CA TRP A 238 4.71 -23.73 -21.16
C TRP A 238 4.03 -24.89 -21.88
N ASP A 239 2.83 -25.29 -21.43
CA ASP A 239 2.04 -26.35 -22.07
C ASP A 239 1.57 -25.98 -23.49
N LEU A 240 1.35 -24.69 -23.75
CA LEU A 240 1.04 -24.19 -25.09
C LEU A 240 2.26 -24.23 -26.03
N LEU A 241 3.48 -24.21 -25.48
CA LEU A 241 4.72 -24.32 -26.24
C LEU A 241 5.10 -25.78 -26.53
N ASP A 242 4.53 -26.74 -25.80
CA ASP A 242 4.85 -28.16 -25.99
C ASP A 242 4.44 -28.67 -27.39
N ILE A 243 5.43 -29.27 -28.07
CA ILE A 243 5.31 -29.86 -29.41
C ILE A 243 4.45 -31.14 -29.37
N LYS A 244 4.45 -31.86 -28.24
CA LYS A 244 3.71 -33.13 -28.05
C LYS A 244 2.25 -32.94 -27.64
N ARG A 245 1.72 -31.73 -27.75
CA ARG A 245 0.34 -31.41 -27.39
C ARG A 245 -0.67 -32.30 -28.15
N PRO A 246 -1.73 -32.82 -27.49
CA PRO A 246 -2.74 -33.67 -28.14
C PRO A 246 -3.46 -33.07 -29.36
N ARG A 247 -3.39 -31.74 -29.53
CA ARG A 247 -4.03 -30.99 -30.63
C ARG A 247 -3.03 -30.46 -31.67
N GLY A 248 -1.78 -30.93 -31.63
CA GLY A 248 -0.70 -30.48 -32.48
C GLY A 248 0.00 -29.21 -31.98
N ALA A 249 1.23 -29.01 -32.43
CA ALA A 249 2.06 -27.86 -32.09
C ALA A 249 1.45 -26.55 -32.60
N ILE A 250 1.52 -25.51 -31.79
CA ILE A 250 1.03 -24.17 -32.13
C ILE A 250 2.14 -23.42 -32.89
N SER A 251 1.76 -22.62 -33.90
CA SER A 251 2.71 -21.76 -34.59
C SER A 251 3.22 -20.62 -33.69
N LEU A 252 4.49 -20.24 -33.83
CA LEU A 252 5.11 -19.19 -33.01
C LEU A 252 4.34 -17.85 -33.03
N PRO A 253 3.75 -17.38 -34.16
CA PRO A 253 2.91 -16.17 -34.15
C PRO A 253 1.64 -16.32 -33.32
N SER A 254 1.03 -17.51 -33.30
CA SER A 254 -0.15 -17.78 -32.49
C SER A 254 0.19 -17.82 -31.00
N PHE A 255 1.33 -18.44 -30.64
CA PHE A 255 1.88 -18.36 -29.28
C PHE A 255 2.13 -16.91 -28.85
N GLY A 256 2.72 -16.09 -29.73
CA GLY A 256 2.93 -14.65 -29.48
C GLY A 256 1.64 -13.91 -29.15
N LYS A 257 0.52 -14.24 -29.81
CA LYS A 257 -0.81 -13.69 -29.47
C LYS A 257 -1.28 -14.13 -28.08
N HIS A 258 -1.08 -15.39 -27.71
CA HIS A 258 -1.42 -15.92 -26.39
C HIS A 258 -0.63 -15.24 -25.27
N PHE A 259 0.67 -15.05 -25.49
CA PHE A 259 1.57 -14.34 -24.58
C PHE A 259 1.18 -12.87 -24.44
N ALA A 260 1.01 -12.16 -25.56
CA ALA A 260 0.62 -10.75 -25.56
C ALA A 260 -0.73 -10.52 -24.88
N ALA A 261 -1.72 -11.38 -25.13
CA ALA A 261 -3.03 -11.28 -24.50
C ALA A 261 -2.93 -11.42 -22.96
N ARG A 262 -2.18 -12.42 -22.47
CA ARG A 262 -1.95 -12.62 -21.02
C ARG A 262 -1.15 -11.47 -20.41
N ALA A 263 -0.10 -10.98 -21.08
CA ALA A 263 0.68 -9.84 -20.61
C ALA A 263 -0.18 -8.56 -20.50
N ILE A 264 -1.01 -8.29 -21.50
CA ILE A 264 -1.93 -7.13 -21.47
C ILE A 264 -2.97 -7.32 -20.36
N GLY A 265 -3.62 -8.47 -20.29
CA GLY A 265 -4.72 -8.73 -19.36
C GLY A 265 -4.30 -8.87 -17.89
N LEU A 266 -3.09 -9.37 -17.61
CA LEU A 266 -2.63 -9.72 -16.26
C LEU A 266 -1.46 -8.87 -15.75
N ILE A 267 -0.85 -8.01 -16.59
CA ILE A 267 0.23 -7.11 -16.16
C ILE A 267 -0.14 -5.66 -16.44
N VAL A 268 -0.38 -5.32 -17.72
CA VAL A 268 -0.64 -3.92 -18.12
C VAL A 268 -1.95 -3.41 -17.56
N LEU A 269 -3.05 -4.14 -17.77
CA LEU A 269 -4.37 -3.71 -17.33
C LEU A 269 -4.50 -3.63 -15.80
N PRO A 270 -4.00 -4.61 -15.01
CA PRO A 270 -4.00 -4.50 -13.56
C PRO A 270 -3.17 -3.32 -13.06
N PHE A 271 -2.03 -3.04 -13.71
CA PHE A 271 -1.23 -1.87 -13.37
C PHE A 271 -1.96 -0.54 -13.65
N LEU A 272 -2.71 -0.45 -14.75
CA LEU A 272 -3.55 0.73 -15.05
C LEU A 272 -4.68 0.91 -14.02
N PHE A 273 -5.34 -0.18 -13.60
CA PHE A 273 -6.34 -0.11 -12.54
C PHE A 273 -5.73 0.29 -11.19
N TYR A 274 -4.52 -0.19 -10.88
CA TYR A 274 -3.78 0.24 -9.69
C TYR A 274 -3.54 1.75 -9.73
N LEU A 275 -3.01 2.29 -10.82
CA LEU A 275 -2.81 3.73 -10.99
C LEU A 275 -4.13 4.51 -10.90
N PHE A 276 -5.22 3.98 -11.44
CA PHE A 276 -6.55 4.60 -11.35
C PHE A 276 -6.97 4.81 -9.89
N TRP A 277 -6.81 3.82 -9.01
CA TRP A 277 -7.15 3.99 -7.59
C TRP A 277 -6.30 5.06 -6.89
N PHE A 278 -5.02 5.19 -7.26
CA PHE A 278 -4.18 6.29 -6.77
C PHE A 278 -4.60 7.65 -7.32
N GLN A 279 -5.06 7.70 -8.57
CA GLN A 279 -5.62 8.92 -9.14
C GLN A 279 -6.88 9.35 -8.38
N VAL A 280 -7.76 8.39 -8.05
CA VAL A 280 -8.94 8.66 -7.21
C VAL A 280 -8.51 9.13 -5.82
N HIS A 281 -7.54 8.44 -5.19
CA HIS A 281 -7.01 8.82 -3.88
C HIS A 281 -6.49 10.26 -3.85
N PHE A 282 -5.65 10.66 -4.82
CA PHE A 282 -5.14 12.04 -4.90
C PHE A 282 -6.18 13.08 -5.30
N SER A 283 -7.27 12.67 -5.96
CA SER A 283 -8.36 13.60 -6.32
C SER A 283 -9.31 13.89 -5.15
N ILE A 284 -9.42 12.96 -4.20
CA ILE A 284 -10.30 13.09 -3.04
C ILE A 284 -9.55 13.70 -1.86
N LEU A 285 -8.29 13.30 -1.65
CA LEU A 285 -7.49 13.80 -0.54
C LEU A 285 -6.73 15.07 -0.97
N THR A 286 -7.43 16.20 -0.98
CA THR A 286 -6.86 17.49 -1.40
C THR A 286 -6.37 18.35 -0.24
N ALA A 287 -6.82 18.12 0.99
CA ALA A 287 -6.47 18.95 2.15
C ALA A 287 -5.20 18.45 2.88
N SER A 288 -4.49 19.38 3.53
CA SER A 288 -3.37 19.09 4.45
C SER A 288 -3.85 18.37 5.71
N GLY A 289 -2.98 17.54 6.30
CA GLY A 289 -3.26 16.78 7.52
C GLY A 289 -1.98 16.18 8.09
N PRO A 290 -1.98 15.57 9.29
CA PRO A 290 -0.75 15.19 10.01
C PRO A 290 0.21 14.27 9.24
N GLY A 291 -0.31 13.51 8.26
CA GLY A 291 0.49 12.63 7.39
C GLY A 291 1.20 13.34 6.22
N ASP A 292 0.97 14.64 6.01
CA ASP A 292 1.65 15.42 4.96
C ASP A 292 3.15 15.60 5.22
N SER A 293 3.55 15.57 6.49
CA SER A 293 4.93 15.73 6.96
C SER A 293 5.91 14.68 6.41
N PHE A 294 5.39 13.55 5.92
CA PHE A 294 6.18 12.50 5.26
C PHE A 294 6.45 12.78 3.77
N MET A 295 5.77 13.76 3.18
CA MET A 295 5.90 14.12 1.77
C MET A 295 6.87 15.29 1.58
N SER A 296 7.35 15.48 0.34
CA SER A 296 8.20 16.61 -0.03
C SER A 296 7.44 17.94 0.05
N PRO A 297 8.14 19.06 0.20
CA PRO A 297 7.51 20.38 0.22
C PRO A 297 6.74 20.67 -1.08
N ALA A 298 7.29 20.24 -2.22
CA ALA A 298 6.63 20.38 -3.52
C ALA A 298 5.30 19.60 -3.58
N PHE A 299 5.22 18.43 -2.94
CA PHE A 299 3.98 17.67 -2.83
C PHE A 299 2.98 18.36 -1.89
N GLN A 300 3.45 18.84 -0.75
CA GLN A 300 2.65 19.58 0.23
C GLN A 300 2.09 20.90 -0.34
N GLU A 301 2.80 21.54 -1.28
CA GLU A 301 2.32 22.71 -2.04
C GLU A 301 1.09 22.41 -2.90
N THR A 302 0.80 21.14 -3.19
CA THR A 302 -0.37 20.74 -3.98
C THR A 302 -1.63 20.51 -3.14
N LEU A 303 -1.52 20.55 -1.81
CA LEU A 303 -2.63 20.38 -0.88
C LEU A 303 -3.25 21.74 -0.53
N SER A 304 -4.58 21.80 -0.41
CA SER A 304 -5.31 22.96 0.11
C SER A 304 -5.10 23.08 1.62
N ASP A 305 -5.23 24.32 2.15
CA ASP A 305 -5.11 24.62 3.58
C ASP A 305 -3.77 24.27 4.21
N ASN A 306 -2.69 24.36 3.44
CA ASN A 306 -1.36 24.19 3.99
C ASN A 306 -0.97 25.44 4.83
N VAL A 307 -1.28 25.37 6.13
CA VAL A 307 -1.00 26.42 7.13
C VAL A 307 0.46 26.86 7.10
N MET A 308 1.38 25.95 6.72
CA MET A 308 2.82 26.21 6.65
C MET A 308 3.18 27.21 5.55
N LEU A 309 2.54 27.16 4.38
CA LEU A 309 2.85 28.02 3.24
C LEU A 309 2.07 29.35 3.25
N VAL A 310 0.88 29.35 3.85
CA VAL A 310 0.01 30.54 3.95
C VAL A 310 0.62 31.61 4.87
N ASN A 311 1.45 31.21 5.83
CA ASN A 311 2.14 32.11 6.75
C ASN A 311 3.60 32.38 6.36
N ALA A 312 4.05 31.91 5.18
CA ALA A 312 5.43 32.10 4.74
C ALA A 312 5.69 33.56 4.37
N VAL A 313 6.66 34.17 5.04
CA VAL A 313 7.05 35.56 4.89
C VAL A 313 8.46 35.63 4.30
N ASP A 314 8.70 36.58 3.41
CA ASP A 314 10.03 36.81 2.84
C ASP A 314 10.98 37.35 3.91
N ILE A 315 12.12 36.66 4.07
CA ILE A 315 13.15 36.99 5.04
C ILE A 315 14.07 38.05 4.42
N GLN A 316 14.27 39.15 5.15
CA GLN A 316 15.17 40.22 4.74
C GLN A 316 16.39 40.30 5.65
N PHE A 317 17.44 40.94 5.15
CA PHE A 317 18.58 41.29 6.00
C PHE A 317 18.13 42.21 7.15
N TYR A 318 18.79 42.06 8.30
CA TYR A 318 18.50 42.67 9.59
C TYR A 318 17.25 42.15 10.32
N ASP A 319 16.49 41.21 9.74
CA ASP A 319 15.40 40.51 10.43
C ASP A 319 15.96 39.60 11.55
N THR A 320 15.26 39.59 12.69
CA THR A 320 15.48 38.64 13.78
C THR A 320 14.60 37.42 13.54
N ILE A 321 15.20 36.24 13.52
CA ILE A 321 14.56 34.98 13.15
C ILE A 321 14.78 33.89 14.20
N THR A 322 13.88 32.92 14.22
CA THR A 322 14.04 31.66 14.96
C THR A 322 14.31 30.52 13.99
N ILE A 323 15.42 29.80 14.20
CA ILE A 323 15.84 28.69 13.33
C ILE A 323 15.54 27.37 14.04
N LYS A 324 14.86 26.45 13.36
CA LYS A 324 14.41 25.16 13.90
C LYS A 324 14.87 24.01 13.04
N HIS A 325 15.33 22.93 13.67
CA HIS A 325 15.77 21.74 12.97
C HIS A 325 14.59 20.91 12.48
N ARG A 326 14.64 20.39 11.25
CA ARG A 326 13.52 19.66 10.62
C ARG A 326 13.16 18.38 11.38
N GLU A 327 14.14 17.56 11.73
CA GLU A 327 13.89 16.23 12.30
C GLU A 327 13.67 16.27 13.82
N THR A 328 14.56 16.94 14.55
CA THR A 328 14.52 16.97 16.03
C THR A 328 13.62 18.05 16.60
N LYS A 329 13.14 18.99 15.76
CA LYS A 329 12.30 20.14 16.14
C LYS A 329 12.93 21.07 17.19
N ALA A 330 14.24 20.96 17.41
CA ALA A 330 14.97 21.84 18.33
C ALA A 330 15.30 23.19 17.67
N TYR A 331 15.25 24.26 18.46
CA TYR A 331 15.64 25.61 18.07
C TYR A 331 17.15 25.79 18.22
N LEU A 332 17.76 26.53 17.29
CA LEU A 332 19.11 27.03 17.45
C LEU A 332 19.12 28.03 18.61
N HIS A 333 19.87 27.70 19.66
CA HIS A 333 19.84 28.39 20.94
C HIS A 333 21.26 28.73 21.38
N SER A 334 21.41 29.84 22.11
CA SER A 334 22.66 30.17 22.78
C SER A 334 22.41 30.94 24.07
N HIS A 335 23.28 30.76 25.05
CA HIS A 335 23.19 31.38 26.37
C HIS A 335 24.62 31.67 26.88
N PRO A 336 24.81 32.47 27.95
CA PRO A 336 26.13 32.92 28.38
C PRO A 336 27.10 31.82 28.86
N ASP A 337 26.64 30.59 29.06
CA ASP A 337 27.50 29.48 29.48
C ASP A 337 28.48 29.10 28.38
N ARG A 338 29.64 28.57 28.79
CA ARG A 338 30.77 28.27 27.92
C ARG A 338 31.07 26.78 27.90
N TYR A 339 31.65 26.31 26.80
CA TYR A 339 32.14 24.94 26.74
C TYR A 339 33.23 24.70 27.80
N PRO A 340 33.31 23.49 28.38
CA PRO A 340 34.35 23.15 29.35
C PRO A 340 35.73 23.13 28.70
N LEU A 341 36.81 23.41 29.46
CA LEU A 341 38.18 23.39 28.90
C LEU A 341 38.53 22.05 28.26
N ARG A 342 38.10 20.97 28.90
CA ARG A 342 38.33 19.59 28.47
C ARG A 342 37.02 18.82 28.54
N TYR A 343 36.73 18.05 27.51
CA TYR A 343 35.65 17.07 27.55
C TYR A 343 36.09 15.84 28.34
N GLU A 344 35.15 14.95 28.65
CA GLU A 344 35.40 13.73 29.43
C GLU A 344 36.43 12.79 28.79
N ASP A 345 36.59 12.86 27.46
CA ASP A 345 37.57 12.08 26.70
C ASP A 345 38.96 12.73 26.61
N GLY A 346 39.17 13.88 27.27
CA GLY A 346 40.44 14.58 27.33
C GLY A 346 40.71 15.54 26.16
N ARG A 347 39.83 15.62 25.15
CA ARG A 347 39.94 16.62 24.07
C ARG A 347 39.70 18.03 24.61
N VAL A 348 40.37 19.01 24.01
CA VAL A 348 40.31 20.43 24.40
C VAL A 348 39.26 21.15 23.55
N SER A 349 38.36 21.89 24.20
CA SER A 349 37.39 22.76 23.55
C SER A 349 37.93 24.19 23.44
N SER A 350 37.26 25.02 22.65
CA SER A 350 37.53 26.45 22.51
C SER A 350 37.22 27.30 23.74
N GLN A 351 36.47 26.77 24.72
CA GLN A 351 35.85 27.55 25.82
C GLN A 351 34.99 28.73 25.33
N GLY A 352 34.55 28.66 24.07
CA GLY A 352 33.61 29.63 23.53
C GLY A 352 32.22 29.47 24.15
N GLN A 353 31.35 30.45 23.88
CA GLN A 353 29.96 30.40 24.31
C GLN A 353 29.25 29.20 23.66
N GLN A 354 28.39 28.53 24.41
CA GLN A 354 27.70 27.33 23.94
C GLN A 354 26.63 27.66 22.90
N VAL A 355 26.58 26.85 21.84
CA VAL A 355 25.50 26.86 20.86
C VAL A 355 24.86 25.48 20.86
N THR A 356 23.56 25.43 21.12
CA THR A 356 22.83 24.20 21.45
C THR A 356 21.48 24.17 20.75
N GLY A 357 20.85 22.99 20.75
CA GLY A 357 19.48 22.77 20.28
C GLY A 357 18.53 22.70 21.46
N TYR A 358 17.65 23.71 21.61
CA TYR A 358 16.69 23.79 22.70
C TYR A 358 15.26 23.48 22.20
N PRO A 359 14.49 22.58 22.84
CA PRO A 359 13.18 22.17 22.32
C PRO A 359 12.04 23.16 22.59
N HIS A 360 12.22 24.13 23.48
CA HIS A 360 11.17 25.11 23.85
C HIS A 360 11.44 26.47 23.22
N ASN A 361 10.38 27.28 23.11
CA ASN A 361 10.49 28.64 22.61
C ASN A 361 11.00 29.57 23.71
N ASP A 362 12.08 30.32 23.42
CA ASP A 362 12.76 31.24 24.33
C ASP A 362 13.31 32.44 23.53
N THR A 363 13.42 33.58 24.18
CA THR A 363 14.14 34.78 23.72
C THR A 363 15.60 34.52 23.33
N ASN A 364 16.24 33.53 23.93
CA ASN A 364 17.60 33.06 23.59
C ASN A 364 17.65 32.24 22.27
N ASN A 365 16.53 32.08 21.58
CA ASN A 365 16.48 31.46 20.25
C ASN A 365 16.54 32.51 19.13
N TYR A 366 16.72 33.80 19.46
CA TYR A 366 16.64 34.90 18.51
C TYR A 366 17.98 35.18 17.84
N TRP A 367 18.01 35.03 16.51
CA TRP A 367 19.18 35.28 15.68
C TRP A 367 18.88 36.34 14.62
N GLN A 368 19.70 37.38 14.53
CA GLN A 368 19.60 38.40 13.51
C GLN A 368 20.47 38.03 12.30
N ILE A 369 19.88 38.08 11.09
CA ILE A 369 20.62 37.82 9.84
C ILE A 369 21.26 39.11 9.35
N LEU A 370 22.57 39.10 9.16
CA LEU A 370 23.34 40.26 8.72
C LEU A 370 24.03 39.98 7.38
N PRO A 371 24.12 40.98 6.48
CA PRO A 371 24.86 40.86 5.23
C PRO A 371 26.37 40.81 5.47
N VAL A 372 27.13 40.38 4.45
CA VAL A 372 28.60 40.43 4.49
C VAL A 372 29.10 41.88 4.47
N ASP A 373 28.50 42.69 3.58
CA ASP A 373 28.75 44.11 3.41
C ASP A 373 27.79 44.88 4.34
N ASP A 374 28.31 45.63 5.32
CA ASP A 374 27.49 46.40 6.27
C ASP A 374 26.94 47.69 5.63
N ASP A 375 26.18 47.53 4.55
CA ASP A 375 25.62 48.63 3.77
C ASP A 375 24.45 49.32 4.49
N LYS A 376 23.96 48.75 5.61
CA LYS A 376 22.83 49.22 6.44
C LYS A 376 21.54 49.48 5.65
N GLN A 377 21.43 48.93 4.45
CA GLN A 377 20.25 49.02 3.61
C GLN A 377 19.18 48.04 4.11
N MET A 378 18.10 48.61 4.66
CA MET A 378 16.89 47.87 5.01
C MET A 378 16.11 47.48 3.74
N GLY A 379 15.38 46.37 3.77
CA GLY A 379 14.48 45.99 2.67
C GLY A 379 15.03 44.95 1.69
N ARG A 380 16.31 44.56 1.81
CA ARG A 380 16.94 43.58 0.90
C ARG A 380 16.56 42.15 1.30
N ALA A 381 15.94 41.40 0.38
CA ALA A 381 15.61 40.00 0.58
C ALA A 381 16.89 39.12 0.63
N VAL A 382 16.88 38.13 1.51
CA VAL A 382 17.91 37.09 1.55
C VAL A 382 17.58 36.07 0.46
N GLN A 383 18.56 35.70 -0.36
CA GLN A 383 18.36 34.77 -1.47
C GLN A 383 19.20 33.50 -1.35
N HIS A 384 18.80 32.46 -2.06
CA HIS A 384 19.57 31.22 -2.21
C HIS A 384 20.99 31.50 -2.70
N GLY A 385 21.99 31.01 -1.96
CA GLY A 385 23.41 31.21 -2.25
C GLY A 385 24.01 32.49 -1.66
N ASN A 386 23.23 33.31 -0.95
CA ASN A 386 23.80 34.45 -0.21
C ASN A 386 24.62 33.98 0.98
N VAL A 387 25.74 34.68 1.21
CA VAL A 387 26.57 34.53 2.40
C VAL A 387 26.08 35.53 3.44
N VAL A 388 25.92 35.08 4.68
CA VAL A 388 25.34 35.83 5.79
C VAL A 388 26.16 35.63 7.07
N ARG A 389 26.01 36.56 8.01
CA ARG A 389 26.42 36.39 9.42
C ARG A 389 25.18 36.27 10.29
N LEU A 390 25.26 35.48 11.35
CA LEU A 390 24.18 35.34 12.32
C LEU A 390 24.62 35.93 13.66
N ARG A 391 23.89 36.92 14.15
CA ARG A 391 24.12 37.55 15.45
C ARG A 391 23.08 37.06 16.44
N HIS A 392 23.52 36.49 17.55
CA HIS A 392 22.67 36.14 18.67
C HIS A 392 22.22 37.41 19.41
N VAL A 393 20.91 37.65 19.48
CA VAL A 393 20.36 38.90 20.04
C VAL A 393 20.54 38.98 21.56
N GLY A 394 20.41 37.85 22.27
CA GLY A 394 20.45 37.84 23.73
C GLY A 394 21.84 38.12 24.33
N THR A 395 22.91 37.66 23.68
CA THR A 395 24.30 37.82 24.18
C THR A 395 25.17 38.73 23.32
N ASP A 396 24.61 39.33 22.27
CA ASP A 396 25.32 40.17 21.31
C ASP A 396 26.63 39.55 20.76
N SER A 397 26.51 38.28 20.35
CA SER A 397 27.64 37.49 19.85
C SER A 397 27.35 36.93 18.47
N TYR A 398 28.39 36.63 17.69
CA TYR A 398 28.28 36.21 16.30
C TYR A 398 28.57 34.72 16.19
N LEU A 399 27.72 33.99 15.48
CA LEU A 399 27.90 32.57 15.24
C LEU A 399 29.23 32.32 14.52
N LEU A 400 29.96 31.31 14.98
CA LEU A 400 31.25 30.92 14.47
C LEU A 400 31.39 29.40 14.50
N THR A 401 32.03 28.83 13.48
CA THR A 401 32.55 27.47 13.55
C THR A 401 34.01 27.47 13.12
N HIS A 402 34.78 26.55 13.67
CA HIS A 402 36.23 26.52 13.51
C HIS A 402 36.74 25.09 13.65
N ASP A 403 38.04 24.88 13.42
CA ASP A 403 38.66 23.55 13.43
C ASP A 403 38.91 23.02 14.85
N VAL A 404 37.85 22.96 15.65
CA VAL A 404 37.78 22.28 16.94
C VAL A 404 36.72 21.20 16.84
N ALA A 405 37.03 20.02 17.36
CA ALA A 405 36.15 18.87 17.27
C ALA A 405 34.91 19.03 18.17
N SER A 406 33.74 18.62 17.68
CA SER A 406 32.51 18.72 18.46
C SER A 406 32.46 17.72 19.63
N PRO A 407 31.63 17.96 20.66
CA PRO A 407 31.59 17.14 21.88
C PRO A 407 31.38 15.64 21.64
N TYR A 408 30.35 15.20 20.90
CA TYR A 408 30.13 13.77 20.66
C TYR A 408 30.68 13.24 19.34
N TYR A 409 30.96 14.11 18.36
CA TYR A 409 31.37 13.70 17.02
C TYR A 409 32.74 14.30 16.69
N PRO A 410 33.85 13.60 16.97
CA PRO A 410 35.20 14.13 16.79
C PRO A 410 35.54 14.56 15.36
N THR A 411 34.83 14.00 14.36
CA THR A 411 35.00 14.36 12.96
C THR A 411 34.32 15.67 12.57
N ASN A 412 33.36 16.13 13.36
CA ASN A 412 32.55 17.33 13.11
C ASN A 412 33.15 18.55 13.82
N GLN A 413 32.83 19.74 13.33
CA GLN A 413 33.31 20.99 13.90
C GLN A 413 32.40 21.50 15.02
N GLU A 414 32.98 22.11 16.04
CA GLU A 414 32.28 22.80 17.12
C GLU A 414 31.65 24.10 16.59
N PHE A 415 30.41 24.37 17.00
CA PHE A 415 29.75 25.65 16.80
C PHE A 415 29.79 26.44 18.09
N THR A 416 30.21 27.70 18.01
CA THR A 416 30.30 28.61 19.15
C THR A 416 29.97 30.03 18.70
N THR A 417 30.14 31.02 19.56
CA THR A 417 30.02 32.43 19.19
C THR A 417 31.25 33.24 19.59
N VAL A 418 31.44 34.39 18.92
CA VAL A 418 32.53 35.34 19.17
C VAL A 418 32.02 36.77 19.28
N SER A 419 32.83 37.65 19.86
CA SER A 419 32.52 39.09 19.94
C SER A 419 32.53 39.75 18.55
N GLN A 420 31.86 40.89 18.44
CA GLN A 420 31.79 41.67 17.20
C GLN A 420 33.17 42.03 16.62
N GLU A 421 34.12 42.43 17.46
CA GLU A 421 35.47 42.82 17.02
C GLU A 421 36.20 41.67 16.31
N LEU A 422 36.08 40.45 16.84
CA LEU A 422 36.68 39.26 16.23
C LEU A 422 35.90 38.80 14.99
N ALA A 423 34.58 38.95 15.02
CA ALA A 423 33.69 38.58 13.91
C ALA A 423 33.91 39.42 12.65
N TYR A 424 34.33 40.68 12.77
CA TYR A 424 34.65 41.55 11.63
C TYR A 424 36.15 41.75 11.42
N GLY A 425 36.98 41.35 12.39
CA GLY A 425 38.44 41.45 12.33
C GLY A 425 39.10 40.15 11.93
N THR A 426 39.87 39.58 12.86
CA THR A 426 40.77 38.44 12.59
C THR A 426 40.06 37.13 12.24
N ARG A 427 38.83 36.92 12.74
CA ARG A 427 38.01 35.72 12.49
C ARG A 427 36.85 35.98 11.53
N ALA A 428 36.98 36.98 10.66
CA ALA A 428 35.91 37.33 9.72
C ALA A 428 35.47 36.17 8.83
N ASN A 429 36.40 35.34 8.37
CA ASN A 429 36.10 34.21 7.49
C ASN A 429 35.37 33.05 8.19
N ASP A 430 35.49 32.95 9.52
CA ASP A 430 34.92 31.85 10.33
C ASP A 430 33.47 32.12 10.78
N THR A 431 32.97 33.34 10.53
CA THR A 431 31.60 33.77 10.87
C THR A 431 30.67 33.82 9.65
N LEU A 432 31.18 33.45 8.47
CA LEU A 432 30.44 33.52 7.21
C LEU A 432 29.73 32.19 6.92
N PHE A 433 28.44 32.24 6.66
CA PHE A 433 27.62 31.08 6.33
C PHE A 433 26.82 31.30 5.04
N GLU A 434 26.81 30.31 4.16
CA GLU A 434 26.02 30.28 2.92
C GLU A 434 24.64 29.66 3.21
N ILE A 435 23.57 30.35 2.80
CA ILE A 435 22.20 29.84 2.89
C ILE A 435 21.90 29.03 1.62
N ARG A 436 21.75 27.71 1.77
CA ARG A 436 21.42 26.80 0.66
C ARG A 436 20.04 26.17 0.84
N ILE A 437 19.04 26.77 0.19
CA ILE A 437 17.66 26.25 0.10
C ILE A 437 17.65 24.88 -0.60
N GLU A 438 16.97 23.87 -0.05
CA GLU A 438 16.77 22.57 -0.71
C GLU A 438 15.90 22.71 -1.96
N ASP A 439 16.34 22.10 -3.07
CA ASP A 439 15.70 22.18 -4.40
C ASP A 439 15.46 23.62 -4.93
N GLY A 440 16.14 24.61 -4.34
CA GLY A 440 16.00 26.01 -4.70
C GLY A 440 16.77 26.38 -5.96
N ARG A 441 16.23 27.32 -6.74
CA ARG A 441 16.96 27.93 -7.88
C ARG A 441 17.87 29.06 -7.36
N MET A 442 19.01 29.28 -8.01
CA MET A 442 19.89 30.42 -7.70
C MET A 442 19.10 31.72 -7.80
N GLY A 443 19.20 32.59 -6.78
CA GLY A 443 18.44 33.84 -6.69
C GLY A 443 16.99 33.70 -6.21
N GLN A 444 16.55 32.51 -5.79
CA GLN A 444 15.25 32.34 -5.15
C GLN A 444 15.23 33.01 -3.77
N ASP A 445 14.17 33.79 -3.49
CA ASP A 445 14.00 34.45 -2.20
C ASP A 445 13.81 33.43 -1.06
N PHE A 446 14.45 33.70 0.06
CA PHE A 446 14.39 32.90 1.27
C PHE A 446 13.15 33.28 2.09
N LYS A 447 12.33 32.27 2.43
CA LYS A 447 11.03 32.46 3.07
C LYS A 447 10.92 31.65 4.35
N THR A 448 10.19 32.15 5.35
CA THR A 448 9.86 31.39 6.56
C THR A 448 8.92 30.23 6.25
N ILE A 449 9.05 29.14 7.02
CA ILE A 449 8.22 27.92 7.05
C ILE A 449 8.25 27.08 5.74
N ALA A 450 8.27 27.74 4.58
CA ALA A 450 8.34 27.15 3.25
C ALA A 450 9.78 26.88 2.75
N GLY A 451 10.76 27.61 3.28
CA GLY A 451 12.16 27.54 2.86
C GLY A 451 12.98 26.59 3.72
N TYR A 452 12.98 25.30 3.38
CA TYR A 452 13.97 24.36 3.94
C TYR A 452 15.35 24.71 3.43
N PHE A 453 16.33 24.84 4.32
CA PHE A 453 17.68 25.23 3.95
C PHE A 453 18.74 24.49 4.76
N LYS A 454 19.94 24.45 4.20
CA LYS A 454 21.17 24.04 4.88
C LYS A 454 22.00 25.28 5.12
N LEU A 455 22.47 25.44 6.35
CA LEU A 455 23.42 26.49 6.71
C LEU A 455 24.83 25.93 6.57
N ILE A 456 25.56 26.38 5.54
CA ILE A 456 26.87 25.83 5.19
C ILE A 456 27.94 26.85 5.57
N HIS A 457 28.92 26.45 6.36
CA HIS A 457 30.04 27.32 6.68
C HIS A 457 30.84 27.66 5.42
N HIS A 458 31.12 28.93 5.18
CA HIS A 458 31.71 29.39 3.93
C HIS A 458 33.11 28.83 3.69
N THR A 459 33.94 28.81 4.75
CA THR A 459 35.36 28.43 4.68
C THR A 459 35.58 26.91 4.73
N SER A 460 34.99 26.21 5.71
CA SER A 460 35.18 24.76 5.87
C SER A 460 34.15 23.88 5.14
N LYS A 461 33.11 24.49 4.55
CA LYS A 461 32.02 23.81 3.82
C LYS A 461 31.26 22.74 4.62
N VAL A 462 31.37 22.75 5.94
CA VAL A 462 30.55 21.91 6.83
C VAL A 462 29.13 22.43 6.91
N ALA A 463 28.14 21.56 7.04
CA ALA A 463 26.75 21.93 7.24
C ALA A 463 26.38 21.85 8.73
N MET A 464 25.63 22.83 9.23
CA MET A 464 25.10 22.78 10.59
C MET A 464 24.15 21.61 10.76
N TRP A 465 24.32 20.82 11.82
CA TRP A 465 23.55 19.61 12.10
C TRP A 465 23.36 19.40 13.60
N THR A 466 22.36 18.60 13.96
CA THR A 466 22.03 18.23 15.34
C THR A 466 21.44 16.83 15.44
N HIS A 467 21.39 16.27 16.64
CA HIS A 467 20.88 14.93 16.93
C HIS A 467 20.15 14.86 18.27
N THR A 468 19.41 13.78 18.50
CA THR A 468 18.55 13.61 19.69
C THR A 468 19.30 13.32 21.00
N LYS A 469 20.58 12.90 20.95
CA LYS A 469 21.37 12.65 22.17
C LYS A 469 21.64 13.98 22.90
N PRO A 470 21.20 14.13 24.17
CA PRO A 470 21.43 15.35 24.94
C PRO A 470 22.88 15.45 25.40
N LEU A 471 23.39 16.68 25.51
CA LEU A 471 24.68 17.01 26.11
C LEU A 471 24.70 16.65 27.61
N PRO A 472 25.88 16.56 28.24
CA PRO A 472 26.00 16.35 29.68
C PRO A 472 25.48 17.54 30.50
N GLU A 473 25.60 17.48 31.83
CA GLU A 473 25.07 18.52 32.73
C GLU A 473 25.63 19.92 32.46
N TRP A 474 26.90 20.02 32.02
CA TRP A 474 27.49 21.31 31.63
C TRP A 474 26.80 21.99 30.44
N GLY A 475 26.08 21.21 29.62
CA GLY A 475 25.30 21.69 28.47
C GLY A 475 23.79 21.68 28.74
N SER A 476 23.39 21.68 30.01
CA SER A 476 21.98 21.71 30.46
C SER A 476 21.09 20.64 29.83
N ARG A 477 21.66 19.48 29.44
CA ARG A 477 20.96 18.39 28.73
C ARG A 477 20.27 18.83 27.42
N GLN A 478 20.75 19.89 26.79
CA GLN A 478 20.28 20.36 25.49
C GLN A 478 20.90 19.55 24.34
N GLN A 479 20.39 19.69 23.11
CA GLN A 479 20.95 18.98 21.96
C GLN A 479 22.27 19.63 21.51
N GLU A 480 23.21 18.83 21.01
CA GLU A 480 24.45 19.34 20.41
C GLU A 480 24.18 19.96 19.03
N ILE A 481 24.78 21.13 18.77
CA ILE A 481 24.87 21.71 17.42
C ILE A 481 26.32 21.56 16.94
N ASN A 482 26.50 20.99 15.75
CA ASN A 482 27.83 20.75 15.20
C ASN A 482 27.89 20.92 13.67
N GLY A 483 29.11 20.95 13.14
CA GLY A 483 29.42 21.08 11.72
C GLY A 483 29.71 19.73 11.09
N ASN A 484 28.68 19.15 10.47
CA ASN A 484 28.80 17.90 9.73
C ASN A 484 29.56 18.11 8.41
N LYS A 485 30.65 17.36 8.21
CA LYS A 485 31.44 17.38 6.97
C LYS A 485 30.67 16.80 5.77
N GLN A 486 29.69 15.94 6.01
CA GLN A 486 28.80 15.40 4.97
C GLN A 486 27.66 16.37 4.71
N SER A 487 27.92 17.44 3.96
CA SER A 487 26.95 18.52 3.69
C SER A 487 25.72 18.07 2.89
N THR A 488 25.82 16.97 2.14
CA THR A 488 24.74 16.42 1.31
C THR A 488 23.68 15.63 2.10
N LEU A 489 23.94 15.29 3.36
CA LEU A 489 23.02 14.49 4.17
C LEU A 489 21.65 15.18 4.30
N SER A 490 20.56 14.41 4.21
CA SER A 490 19.18 14.92 4.25
C SER A 490 18.75 15.41 5.63
N SER A 491 19.47 15.00 6.69
CA SER A 491 19.21 15.44 8.06
C SER A 491 19.77 16.82 8.37
N ASN A 492 20.63 17.42 7.54
CA ASN A 492 21.24 18.74 7.82
C ASN A 492 20.30 19.92 7.48
N VAL A 493 18.98 19.72 7.61
CA VAL A 493 17.95 20.63 7.11
C VAL A 493 17.32 21.40 8.25
N TRP A 494 17.29 22.72 8.07
CA TRP A 494 16.72 23.70 9.00
C TRP A 494 15.58 24.44 8.32
N VAL A 495 14.71 25.02 9.14
CA VAL A 495 13.60 25.87 8.71
C VAL A 495 13.54 27.10 9.61
N VAL A 496 13.23 28.25 9.04
CA VAL A 496 12.95 29.46 9.83
C VAL A 496 11.48 29.46 10.18
N GLU A 497 11.15 29.45 11.48
CA GLU A 497 9.75 29.34 11.91
C GLU A 497 9.06 30.71 11.96
N GLU A 498 9.66 31.69 12.64
CA GLU A 498 9.07 33.01 12.84
C GLU A 498 10.11 34.13 12.70
N ILE A 499 9.61 35.34 12.41
CA ILE A 499 10.35 36.61 12.45
C ILE A 499 9.79 37.48 13.59
N PRO A 500 10.29 37.37 14.83
CA PRO A 500 9.81 38.18 15.95
C PRO A 500 9.96 39.69 15.75
N SER A 501 10.93 40.15 14.94
CA SER A 501 11.15 41.58 14.69
C SER A 501 10.07 42.23 13.80
N LEU A 502 9.25 41.44 13.11
CA LEU A 502 8.25 41.94 12.18
C LEU A 502 6.93 42.25 12.91
N PRO A 503 6.43 43.50 12.91
CA PRO A 503 5.14 43.83 13.53
C PRO A 503 3.98 43.03 12.94
N ALA A 504 2.97 42.74 13.78
CA ALA A 504 1.80 41.93 13.38
C ALA A 504 1.02 42.53 12.18
N ASP A 505 1.00 43.85 12.05
CA ASP A 505 0.26 44.59 11.02
C ASP A 505 1.08 44.89 9.75
N ALA A 506 2.31 44.38 9.65
CA ALA A 506 3.18 44.68 8.52
C ALA A 506 2.57 44.17 7.19
N PRO A 507 2.63 44.95 6.08
CA PRO A 507 2.09 44.55 4.78
C PRO A 507 2.73 43.26 4.25
N ARG A 508 3.94 42.90 4.71
CA ARG A 508 4.61 41.63 4.38
C ARG A 508 3.94 40.39 4.98
N ARG A 509 3.12 40.55 6.03
CA ARG A 509 2.29 39.48 6.62
C ARG A 509 0.92 39.37 5.92
N GLN A 510 0.58 40.26 4.97
CA GLN A 510 -0.68 40.16 4.23
C GLN A 510 -0.65 38.95 3.30
N LYS A 511 -1.61 38.06 3.52
CA LYS A 511 -1.73 36.76 2.85
C LYS A 511 -2.24 36.97 1.44
N VAL A 512 -1.34 36.87 0.45
CA VAL A 512 -1.78 36.76 -0.96
C VAL A 512 -2.30 35.35 -1.16
N GLU A 513 -3.57 35.21 -1.54
CA GLU A 513 -4.15 33.91 -1.92
C GLU A 513 -3.33 33.31 -3.08
N ARG A 514 -2.57 32.25 -2.78
CA ARG A 514 -1.75 31.58 -3.79
C ARG A 514 -2.57 30.56 -4.55
N THR A 515 -2.39 30.54 -5.87
CA THR A 515 -2.89 29.47 -6.74
C THR A 515 -2.16 28.17 -6.44
N VAL A 516 -2.91 27.11 -6.13
CA VAL A 516 -2.37 25.76 -5.87
C VAL A 516 -1.52 25.31 -7.05
N LYS A 517 -0.24 24.98 -6.80
CA LYS A 517 0.64 24.44 -7.83
C LYS A 517 0.24 23.01 -8.17
N LYS A 518 0.47 22.60 -9.42
CA LYS A 518 0.17 21.24 -9.87
C LYS A 518 1.46 20.45 -10.05
N LEU A 519 1.50 19.25 -9.47
CA LEU A 519 2.52 18.25 -9.77
C LEU A 519 1.97 17.19 -10.73
N PRO A 520 2.80 16.63 -11.63
CA PRO A 520 2.43 15.48 -12.45
C PRO A 520 2.03 14.28 -11.58
N PHE A 521 0.98 13.57 -11.99
CA PHE A 521 0.48 12.38 -11.27
C PHE A 521 1.58 11.33 -11.04
N MET A 522 2.39 11.02 -12.06
CA MET A 522 3.44 10.01 -11.92
C MET A 522 4.49 10.39 -10.87
N GLN A 523 4.83 11.67 -10.76
CA GLN A 523 5.76 12.15 -9.73
C GLN A 523 5.15 11.97 -8.34
N LYS A 524 3.90 12.39 -8.14
CA LYS A 524 3.15 12.16 -6.89
C LYS A 524 3.08 10.68 -6.52
N TRP A 525 2.78 9.83 -7.50
CA TRP A 525 2.67 8.39 -7.30
C TRP A 525 4.02 7.78 -6.91
N PHE A 526 5.11 8.04 -7.64
CA PHE A 526 6.44 7.51 -7.31
C PHE A 526 6.93 7.96 -5.92
N GLU A 527 6.69 9.21 -5.57
CA GLU A 527 7.04 9.76 -4.25
C GLU A 527 6.29 9.03 -3.13
N LEU A 528 4.96 8.89 -3.26
CA LEU A 528 4.14 8.16 -2.30
C LEU A 528 4.54 6.68 -2.19
N GLN A 529 4.79 6.01 -3.32
CA GLN A 529 5.22 4.61 -3.35
C GLN A 529 6.55 4.40 -2.63
N ARG A 530 7.51 5.31 -2.84
CA ARG A 530 8.80 5.28 -2.13
C ARG A 530 8.61 5.48 -0.63
N ALA A 531 7.76 6.43 -0.23
CA ALA A 531 7.45 6.66 1.19
C ALA A 531 6.79 5.42 1.83
N MET A 532 5.83 4.80 1.16
CA MET A 532 5.17 3.56 1.62
C MET A 532 6.19 2.43 1.84
N LEU A 533 7.09 2.19 0.88
CA LEU A 533 8.12 1.15 1.01
C LEU A 533 9.13 1.46 2.12
N TYR A 534 9.55 2.73 2.23
CA TYR A 534 10.48 3.18 3.25
C TYR A 534 9.92 3.00 4.67
N HIS A 535 8.67 3.39 4.90
CA HIS A 535 8.02 3.22 6.20
C HIS A 535 7.71 1.76 6.50
N ASN A 536 7.33 0.96 5.50
CA ASN A 536 7.15 -0.49 5.67
C ASN A 536 8.43 -1.19 6.13
N ASN A 537 9.58 -0.80 5.58
CA ASN A 537 10.87 -1.35 6.01
C ASN A 537 11.30 -0.90 7.42
N LYS A 538 10.74 0.20 7.92
CA LYS A 538 10.99 0.73 9.27
C LYS A 538 10.04 0.20 10.34
N LEU A 539 9.02 -0.57 9.98
CA LEU A 539 8.07 -1.19 10.91
C LEU A 539 8.68 -2.42 11.59
N THR A 540 9.66 -2.18 12.48
CA THR A 540 10.35 -3.22 13.25
C THR A 540 9.94 -3.26 14.73
N SER A 541 8.89 -2.52 15.11
CA SER A 541 8.40 -2.46 16.48
C SER A 541 7.81 -3.79 16.94
N SER A 542 8.22 -4.27 18.11
CA SER A 542 7.67 -5.47 18.73
C SER A 542 6.33 -5.17 19.42
N HIS A 543 5.32 -5.99 19.16
CA HIS A 543 4.02 -5.92 19.86
C HIS A 543 3.81 -7.19 20.72
N PRO A 544 3.22 -7.10 21.93
CA PRO A 544 3.01 -8.26 22.79
C PRO A 544 2.23 -9.39 22.12
N TYR A 545 1.26 -9.04 21.26
CA TYR A 545 0.45 -10.01 20.49
C TYR A 545 1.05 -10.37 19.12
N ALA A 546 2.28 -9.98 18.81
CA ALA A 546 2.95 -10.45 17.60
C ALA A 546 3.14 -11.98 17.61
N SER A 547 2.95 -12.61 16.46
CA SER A 547 3.09 -14.05 16.25
C SER A 547 4.02 -14.34 15.08
N HIS A 548 4.59 -15.55 15.06
CA HIS A 548 5.50 -15.99 14.00
C HIS A 548 4.77 -16.86 12.96
N PRO A 549 5.19 -16.86 11.67
CA PRO A 549 4.50 -17.58 10.60
C PRO A 549 4.28 -19.07 10.84
N TYR A 550 5.26 -19.76 11.46
CA TYR A 550 5.15 -21.19 11.75
C TYR A 550 4.07 -21.52 12.79
N GLN A 551 3.59 -20.54 13.57
CA GLN A 551 2.57 -20.73 14.59
C GLN A 551 1.15 -20.73 14.00
N TRP A 552 0.95 -20.15 12.82
CA TRP A 552 -0.37 -19.95 12.24
C TRP A 552 -1.07 -21.26 11.89
N PRO A 553 -0.46 -22.23 11.17
CA PRO A 553 -1.15 -23.47 10.79
C PRO A 553 -1.62 -24.31 11.98
N PHE A 554 -0.96 -24.16 13.14
CA PHE A 554 -1.24 -24.93 14.35
C PHE A 554 -2.05 -24.16 15.40
N LEU A 555 -2.38 -22.89 15.14
CA LEU A 555 -3.12 -22.01 16.06
C LEU A 555 -2.50 -21.92 17.46
N LEU A 556 -1.15 -21.89 17.56
CA LEU A 556 -0.45 -21.89 18.86
C LEU A 556 -0.69 -20.62 19.68
N ARG A 557 -1.03 -19.51 19.01
CA ARG A 557 -1.25 -18.20 19.63
C ARG A 557 -2.27 -17.39 18.83
N GLY A 558 -3.32 -16.92 19.50
CA GLY A 558 -4.28 -15.97 18.94
C GLY A 558 -3.97 -14.52 19.33
N ILE A 559 -4.80 -13.61 18.83
CA ILE A 559 -4.64 -12.15 19.03
C ILE A 559 -5.90 -11.64 19.73
N SER A 560 -5.73 -10.83 20.79
CA SER A 560 -6.87 -10.18 21.44
C SER A 560 -7.24 -8.91 20.68
N PHE A 561 -8.51 -8.76 20.30
CA PHE A 561 -8.99 -7.60 19.56
C PHE A 561 -9.69 -6.58 20.45
N TRP A 562 -10.43 -7.04 21.45
CA TRP A 562 -11.13 -6.15 22.37
C TRP A 562 -11.33 -6.85 23.71
N THR A 563 -11.24 -6.09 24.79
CA THR A 563 -11.45 -6.58 26.15
C THR A 563 -12.14 -5.50 26.96
N GLN A 564 -13.25 -5.83 27.59
CA GLN A 564 -13.96 -4.94 28.49
C GLN A 564 -13.95 -5.51 29.91
N ASN A 565 -13.22 -4.84 30.80
CA ASN A 565 -12.98 -5.33 32.15
C ASN A 565 -14.23 -5.34 33.04
N SER A 566 -15.15 -4.40 32.82
CA SER A 566 -16.38 -4.26 33.61
C SER A 566 -17.35 -5.43 33.39
N THR A 567 -17.56 -5.83 32.15
CA THR A 567 -18.47 -6.91 31.73
C THR A 567 -17.76 -8.26 31.57
N ARG A 568 -16.43 -8.28 31.66
CA ARG A 568 -15.55 -9.43 31.38
C ARG A 568 -15.78 -10.06 30.00
N GLN A 569 -16.11 -9.22 29.02
CA GLN A 569 -16.28 -9.64 27.63
C GLN A 569 -14.98 -9.44 26.85
N GLN A 570 -14.71 -10.31 25.88
CA GLN A 570 -13.55 -10.20 25.01
C GLN A 570 -13.86 -10.70 23.60
N ILE A 571 -13.24 -10.06 22.60
CA ILE A 571 -13.14 -10.59 21.24
C ILE A 571 -11.72 -11.11 21.05
N TYR A 572 -11.62 -12.41 20.79
CA TYR A 572 -10.36 -13.08 20.57
C TYR A 572 -10.29 -13.69 19.17
N PHE A 573 -9.23 -13.35 18.45
CA PHE A 573 -8.96 -13.87 17.12
C PHE A 573 -8.26 -15.21 17.21
N VAL A 574 -9.02 -16.27 16.94
CA VAL A 574 -8.53 -17.65 16.82
C VAL A 574 -9.33 -18.37 15.75
N GLY A 575 -8.64 -19.14 14.90
CA GLY A 575 -9.28 -19.98 13.89
C GLY A 575 -10.06 -21.14 14.49
N ASN A 576 -10.89 -21.80 13.70
CA ASN A 576 -11.51 -23.06 14.10
C ASN A 576 -10.45 -24.19 14.04
N PRO A 577 -10.04 -24.81 15.18
CA PRO A 577 -8.97 -25.80 15.19
C PRO A 577 -9.24 -27.01 14.29
N ILE A 578 -10.50 -27.43 14.18
CA ILE A 578 -10.88 -28.55 13.32
C ILE A 578 -10.58 -28.20 11.87
N GLY A 579 -10.98 -27.01 11.41
CA GLY A 579 -10.75 -26.59 10.02
C GLY A 579 -9.28 -26.36 9.71
N TRP A 580 -8.56 -25.68 10.61
CA TRP A 580 -7.14 -25.36 10.42
C TRP A 580 -6.24 -26.59 10.46
N TRP A 581 -6.41 -27.48 11.45
CA TRP A 581 -5.59 -28.69 11.53
C TRP A 581 -5.92 -29.69 10.43
N LEU A 582 -7.20 -29.79 10.02
CA LEU A 582 -7.57 -30.59 8.86
C LEU A 582 -6.92 -30.04 7.59
N ALA A 583 -6.98 -28.73 7.36
CA ALA A 583 -6.35 -28.10 6.19
C ALA A 583 -4.82 -28.28 6.19
N ALA A 584 -4.16 -28.05 7.32
CA ALA A 584 -2.71 -28.23 7.45
C ALA A 584 -2.28 -29.69 7.25
N SER A 585 -3.02 -30.64 7.82
CA SER A 585 -2.76 -32.08 7.68
C SER A 585 -2.98 -32.54 6.23
N LEU A 586 -4.08 -32.12 5.60
CA LEU A 586 -4.38 -32.46 4.21
C LEU A 586 -3.35 -31.86 3.24
N LEU A 587 -2.86 -30.64 3.50
CA LEU A 587 -1.79 -30.03 2.72
C LEU A 587 -0.49 -30.84 2.82
N ALA A 588 -0.12 -31.28 4.03
CA ALA A 588 1.06 -32.12 4.24
C ALA A 588 0.93 -33.49 3.55
N VAL A 589 -0.25 -34.12 3.65
CA VAL A 589 -0.56 -35.38 2.95
C VAL A 589 -0.50 -35.18 1.44
N TYR A 590 -1.08 -34.10 0.91
CA TYR A 590 -1.06 -33.79 -0.52
C TYR A 590 0.36 -33.58 -1.04
N ALA A 591 1.19 -32.82 -0.32
CA ALA A 591 2.61 -32.65 -0.65
C ALA A 591 3.36 -34.00 -0.63
N GLY A 592 3.09 -34.85 0.37
CA GLY A 592 3.64 -36.21 0.43
C GLY A 592 3.22 -37.09 -0.75
N ILE A 593 1.96 -37.01 -1.17
CA ILE A 593 1.44 -37.73 -2.35
C ILE A 593 2.14 -37.25 -3.62
N ILE A 594 2.28 -35.93 -3.82
CA ILE A 594 3.01 -35.38 -4.98
C ILE A 594 4.45 -35.89 -4.99
N LEU A 595 5.16 -35.81 -3.86
CA LEU A 595 6.55 -36.26 -3.79
C LEU A 595 6.68 -37.76 -4.08
N ALA A 596 5.79 -38.58 -3.53
CA ALA A 596 5.76 -40.02 -3.78
C ALA A 596 5.47 -40.34 -5.25
N ASP A 597 4.53 -39.61 -5.86
CA ASP A 597 4.20 -39.75 -7.29
C ASP A 597 5.39 -39.38 -8.18
N GLN A 598 6.05 -38.24 -7.94
CA GLN A 598 7.23 -37.82 -8.69
C GLN A 598 8.40 -38.80 -8.56
N VAL A 599 8.60 -39.40 -7.37
CA VAL A 599 9.61 -40.46 -7.17
C VAL A 599 9.22 -41.75 -7.90
N SER A 600 7.94 -42.12 -7.91
CA SER A 600 7.43 -43.31 -8.60
C SER A 600 7.55 -43.18 -10.11
N LEU A 601 7.19 -42.02 -10.67
CA LEU A 601 7.35 -41.69 -12.09
C LEU A 601 8.82 -41.76 -12.52
N ARG A 602 9.75 -41.23 -11.72
CA ARG A 602 11.20 -41.36 -11.97
C ARG A 602 11.69 -42.81 -11.94
N ARG A 603 10.99 -43.70 -11.25
CA ARG A 603 11.28 -45.14 -11.18
C ARG A 603 10.51 -45.95 -12.22
N GLY A 604 9.74 -45.31 -13.11
CA GLY A 604 8.96 -45.97 -14.16
C GLY A 604 7.69 -46.66 -13.65
N ILE A 605 7.22 -46.35 -12.44
CA ILE A 605 5.99 -46.87 -11.87
C ILE A 605 4.93 -45.77 -11.93
N ASP A 606 3.90 -45.96 -12.76
CA ASP A 606 2.75 -45.06 -12.83
C ASP A 606 1.72 -45.44 -11.76
N ALA A 607 1.86 -44.83 -10.57
CA ALA A 607 1.07 -45.19 -9.39
C ALA A 607 -0.36 -44.60 -9.42
N LEU A 608 -0.59 -43.54 -10.20
CA LEU A 608 -1.88 -42.87 -10.33
C LEU A 608 -2.37 -43.01 -11.77
N SER A 609 -3.61 -43.49 -11.97
CA SER A 609 -4.14 -43.55 -13.33
C SER A 609 -4.21 -42.16 -13.96
N HIS A 610 -3.93 -42.05 -15.27
CA HIS A 610 -3.87 -40.78 -16.01
C HIS A 610 -5.09 -39.86 -15.79
N ARG A 611 -6.28 -40.45 -15.60
CA ARG A 611 -7.53 -39.73 -15.32
C ARG A 611 -7.58 -39.11 -13.92
N LYS A 612 -6.93 -39.76 -12.93
CA LYS A 612 -6.77 -39.22 -11.58
C LYS A 612 -5.65 -38.17 -11.54
N GLN A 613 -4.54 -38.37 -12.25
CA GLN A 613 -3.49 -37.34 -12.41
C GLN A 613 -4.06 -36.02 -12.98
N LEU A 614 -4.89 -36.10 -14.02
CA LEU A 614 -5.58 -34.94 -14.62
C LEU A 614 -6.55 -34.22 -13.66
N ASN A 615 -7.26 -34.97 -12.80
CA ASN A 615 -8.20 -34.39 -11.85
C ASN A 615 -7.52 -33.78 -10.61
N PHE A 616 -6.28 -34.19 -10.30
CA PHE A 616 -5.47 -33.63 -9.20
C PHE A 616 -4.45 -32.59 -9.67
N GLY A 617 -4.42 -32.23 -10.96
CA GLY A 617 -3.49 -31.25 -11.52
C GLY A 617 -2.03 -31.70 -11.53
N LEU A 618 -1.77 -33.00 -11.59
CA LEU A 618 -0.43 -33.61 -11.52
C LEU A 618 0.28 -33.73 -12.89
N VAL A 619 -0.41 -33.41 -14.00
CA VAL A 619 0.12 -33.44 -15.38
C VAL A 619 -0.46 -32.28 -16.17
#